data_AF-A0A954ZKY7-F1
#
_entry.id   AF-A0A954ZKY7-F1
#
_cell.length_a   1.000
_cell.length_b   1.000
_cell.length_c   1.000
_cell.angle_alpha   90.00
_cell.angle_beta   90.00
_cell.angle_gamma   90.00
#
_symmetry.space_group_name_H-M   'P 1'
#
loop_
_entity.id
_entity.type
_entity.pdbx_description
1 polymer ?
#
loop_
_entity_poly.entity_id
_entity_poly.type
_entity_poly.pdbx_seq_one_letter_code
_entity_poly.pdbx_strand_id
1 'polypeptide(L)' 'MPELPEVETMRRGLSPVINSRICRVLRPRCACRPIEVSPDWDTLRRRVKGRTIVAIDR' A
#
# COMPACT_ATOMS: atom_id res chain seq x y z
N MET A 1 -17.27 2.78 -3.81
CA MET A 1 -15.99 2.20 -4.22
C MET A 1 -15.50 3.02 -5.42
N PRO A 2 -14.22 3.37 -5.55
CA PRO A 2 -13.72 3.98 -6.79
C PRO A 2 -13.93 3.03 -7.98
N GLU A 3 -14.25 3.58 -9.16
CA GLU A 3 -14.38 2.81 -10.40
C GLU A 3 -13.01 2.61 -11.08
N LEU A 4 -12.99 1.82 -12.17
CA LEU A 4 -11.76 1.50 -12.89
C LEU A 4 -10.94 2.74 -13.33
N PRO A 5 -11.54 3.83 -13.84
CA PRO A 5 -10.80 5.03 -14.22
C PRO A 5 -10.07 5.70 -13.05
N GLU A 6 -10.67 5.72 -11.87
CA GLU A 6 -10.10 6.31 -10.66
C GLU A 6 -8.91 5.49 -10.16
N VAL A 7 -9.02 4.16 -10.18
CA VAL A 7 -7.93 3.25 -9.80
C VAL A 7 -6.71 3.44 -10.71
N GLU A 8 -6.92 3.56 -12.03
CA GLU A 8 -5.83 3.79 -12.99
C GLU A 8 -5.18 5.18 -12.77
N THR A 9 -5.97 6.19 -12.43
CA THR A 9 -5.47 7.53 -12.09
C THR A 9 -4.56 7.48 -10.85
N MET A 10 -4.98 6.75 -9.81
CA MET A 10 -4.16 6.55 -8.61
C MET A 10 -2.87 5.76 -8.91
N ARG A 11 -2.97 4.70 -9.71
CA ARG A 11 -1.81 3.88 -10.14
C ARG A 11 -0.76 4.73 -10.86
N ARG A 12 -1.18 5.63 -11.77
CA ARG A 12 -0.26 6.59 -12.42
C ARG A 12 0.35 7.57 -11.43
N GLY A 13 -0.45 8.11 -10.51
CA GLY A 13 0.02 9.03 -9.47
C GLY A 13 1.08 8.43 -8.54
N LEU A 14 1.05 7.11 -8.32
CA LEU A 14 2.04 6.40 -7.51
C LEU A 14 3.29 5.96 -8.28
N SER A 15 3.30 6.03 -9.61
CA SER A 15 4.47 5.64 -10.44
C SER A 15 5.82 6.21 -9.96
N PRO A 16 5.92 7.47 -9.47
CA PRO A 16 7.18 8.03 -8.98
C PRO A 16 7.81 7.30 -7.78
N VAL A 17 7.06 6.47 -7.05
CA VAL A 17 7.61 5.73 -5.90
C VAL A 17 8.25 4.39 -6.30
N ILE A 18 8.19 3.98 -7.57
CA ILE A 18 8.90 2.80 -8.06
C ILE A 18 10.41 2.99 -7.84
N ASN A 19 11.11 1.91 -7.47
CA ASN A 19 12.50 1.89 -6.99
C ASN A 19 12.75 2.53 -5.61
N SER A 20 11.73 3.05 -4.94
CA SER A 20 11.86 3.51 -3.55
C SER A 20 11.85 2.35 -2.55
N ARG A 21 12.60 2.51 -1.45
CA ARG A 21 12.64 1.55 -0.34
C ARG A 21 11.62 1.93 0.73
N ILE A 22 10.86 0.94 1.21
CA ILE A 22 9.92 1.12 2.32
C ILE A 22 10.70 1.23 3.63
N CYS A 23 10.89 2.45 4.14
CA CYS A 23 11.62 2.68 5.39
C CYS A 23 10.78 2.36 6.64
N ARG A 24 9.48 2.62 6.59
CA ARG A 24 8.58 2.50 7.74
C ARG A 24 7.16 2.13 7.30
N VAL A 25 6.49 1.34 8.11
CA VAL A 25 5.11 0.88 7.89
C VAL A 25 4.34 1.09 9.20
N LEU A 26 3.26 1.87 9.14
CA LEU A 26 2.46 2.29 10.30
C LEU A 26 0.99 2.01 10.03
N ARG A 27 0.26 1.60 11.07
CA ARG A 27 -1.21 1.49 11.03
C ARG A 27 -1.78 2.61 11.90
N PRO A 28 -2.34 3.68 11.29
CA PRO A 28 -2.95 4.74 12.06
C PRO A 28 -4.16 4.20 12.84
N ARG A 29 -4.45 4.83 13.98
CA ARG A 29 -5.69 4.56 14.71
C ARG A 29 -6.87 5.00 13.84
N CYS A 30 -7.85 4.12 13.67
CA CYS A 30 -9.05 4.39 12.90
C CYS A 30 -10.27 4.16 13.80
N ALA A 31 -11.17 5.14 13.87
CA ALA A 31 -12.42 5.05 14.65
C ALA A 31 -13.53 4.32 13.89
N CYS A 32 -13.43 4.21 12.57
CA CYS A 32 -14.36 3.48 11.71
C CYS A 32 -13.98 1.99 11.61
N ARG A 33 -14.86 1.16 11.03
CA ARG A 33 -14.55 -0.25 10.71
C ARG A 33 -13.22 -0.31 9.94
N PRO A 34 -12.19 -0.99 10.47
CA PRO A 34 -10.91 -1.10 9.79
C PRO A 34 -11.08 -1.81 8.44
N ILE A 35 -10.39 -1.34 7.40
CA ILE A 35 -10.25 -2.09 6.15
C ILE A 35 -9.62 -3.44 6.50
N GLU A 36 -10.14 -4.51 5.89
CA GLU A 36 -9.57 -5.84 6.04
C GLU A 36 -8.14 -5.86 5.51
N VAL A 37 -7.21 -6.39 6.30
CA VAL A 37 -5.81 -6.55 5.92
C VAL A 37 -5.46 -8.01 6.11
N SER A 38 -5.10 -8.68 5.01
CA SER A 38 -4.64 -10.07 5.00
C SER A 38 -3.28 -10.15 4.30
N PRO A 39 -2.25 -10.79 4.88
CA PRO A 39 -2.23 -11.44 6.21
C PRO A 39 -2.34 -10.41 7.34
N ASP A 40 -2.30 -10.87 8.60
CA ASP A 40 -2.31 -10.00 9.78
C ASP A 40 -1.24 -8.89 9.70
N TRP A 41 -1.51 -7.79 10.41
CA TRP A 41 -0.71 -6.58 10.31
C TRP A 41 0.78 -6.77 10.63
N ASP A 42 1.13 -7.60 11.62
CA ASP A 42 2.52 -7.80 12.01
C ASP A 42 3.27 -8.64 10.98
N THR A 43 2.59 -9.61 10.38
CA THR A 43 3.14 -10.38 9.26
C THR A 43 3.37 -9.49 8.04
N LEU A 44 2.39 -8.66 7.65
CA LEU A 44 2.53 -7.71 6.55
C LEU A 44 3.71 -6.76 6.78
N ARG A 45 3.74 -6.12 7.96
CA ARG A 45 4.79 -5.16 8.34
C ARG A 45 6.19 -5.75 8.23
N ARG A 46 6.39 -6.98 8.74
CA ARG A 46 7.69 -7.67 8.65
C ARG A 46 8.07 -8.00 7.20
N ARG A 47 7.12 -8.38 6.35
CA ARG A 47 7.38 -8.73 4.95
C ARG A 47 7.81 -7.54 4.10
N VAL A 48 7.15 -6.40 4.28
CA VAL A 48 7.31 -5.24 3.38
C VAL A 48 8.35 -4.22 3.86
N LYS A 49 8.62 -4.10 5.17
CA LYS A 49 9.63 -3.16 5.67
C LYS A 49 11.00 -3.48 5.09
N GLY A 50 11.65 -2.47 4.51
CA GLY A 50 12.97 -2.57 3.90
C GLY A 50 12.98 -3.14 2.49
N ARG A 51 11.83 -3.49 1.91
CA ARG A 51 11.71 -3.92 0.51
C ARG A 51 11.65 -2.71 -0.43
N THR A 52 12.02 -2.95 -1.68
CA THR A 52 11.94 -1.97 -2.78
C THR A 52 10.65 -2.20 -3.57
N ILE A 53 9.96 -1.12 -3.93
CA ILE A 53 8.80 -1.17 -4.81
C ILE A 53 9.29 -1.40 -6.24
N VAL A 54 9.00 -2.56 -6.82
CA VAL A 54 9.47 -2.92 -8.18
C VAL A 54 8.46 -2.53 -9.28
N ALA A 55 7.18 -2.56 -8.96
CA ALA A 55 6.09 -2.24 -9.88
C ALA A 55 4.83 -1.91 -9.09
N ILE A 56 3.88 -1.25 -9.77
CA ILE A 56 2.51 -1.02 -9.30
C ILE A 56 1.61 -1.49 -10.44
N ASP A 57 0.61 -2.30 -10.13
CA ASP A 57 -0.34 -2.86 -11.11
C ASP A 57 -1.79 -2.69 -10.64
N ARG A 58 -2.77 -2.95 -11.53
CA ARG A 58 -4.21 -2.76 -11.30
C ARG A 58 -4.99 -4.07 -11.23
#